data_AF-A0A1S1QN87-F1
#
_entry.id   AF-A0A1S1QN87-F1
#
_cell.length_a   1.000
_cell.length_b   1.000
_cell.length_c   1.000
_cell.angle_alpha   90.00
_cell.angle_beta   90.00
_cell.angle_gamma   90.00
#
_symmetry.space_group_name_H-M   'P 1'
#
loop_
_entity.id
_entity.type
_entity.pdbx_description
1 polymer ?
#
loop_
_entity_poly.entity_id
_entity_poly.type
_entity_poly.pdbx_seq_one_letter_code
_entity_poly.pdbx_strand_id
1 'polypeptide(L)'
;MQVIARRVGLCCAVVSAASAGTAVVTVGRRHIAPEGTWMVYRDRDPIGAVTVTKCIWRRGSGATLTLAEPLTFNLRPKDELGQRVLSRRRLHDLRHSSASIQLDAGVDLALISKRHGHSSTAITSDLYVHLLCSARQRAAEAVASAVPRASRVPTSRPQLPNEESAEFSES
;
A
#
# COMPACT_ATOMS: atom_id res chain seq x y z
N MET A 1 -3.12 7.56 -15.60
CA MET A 1 -1.99 8.08 -14.78
C MET A 1 -0.89 7.03 -14.44
N GLN A 2 -0.76 5.91 -15.17
CA GLN A 2 0.29 4.91 -14.91
C GLN A 2 1.73 5.31 -15.30
N VAL A 3 1.93 6.53 -15.84
CA VAL A 3 3.21 6.94 -16.44
C VAL A 3 4.14 7.61 -15.42
N ILE A 4 3.59 8.34 -14.44
CA ILE A 4 4.37 9.12 -13.47
C ILE A 4 5.09 8.17 -12.50
N ALA A 5 4.38 7.21 -11.90
CA ALA A 5 4.98 6.21 -11.00
C ALA A 5 5.94 5.21 -11.67
N ARG A 6 5.95 5.12 -13.00
CA ARG A 6 6.91 4.26 -13.73
C ARG A 6 8.28 4.90 -13.92
N ARG A 7 8.40 6.23 -13.72
CA ARG A 7 9.58 7.00 -14.19
C ARG A 7 10.25 7.87 -13.12
N VAL A 8 9.73 7.95 -11.88
CA VAL A 8 10.39 8.75 -10.85
C VAL A 8 11.62 8.04 -10.33
N GLY A 9 12.78 8.67 -10.47
CA GLY A 9 14.04 8.25 -9.86
C GLY A 9 14.71 7.01 -10.45
N LEU A 10 14.05 6.24 -11.33
CA LEU A 10 14.65 5.03 -11.94
C LEU A 10 15.41 5.40 -13.22
N CYS A 11 16.71 5.11 -13.26
CA CYS A 11 17.50 5.15 -14.48
C CYS A 11 17.21 3.94 -15.36
N CYS A 12 17.46 2.73 -14.86
CA CYS A 12 17.25 1.46 -15.56
C CYS A 12 17.33 0.26 -14.62
N ALA A 13 17.01 -0.93 -15.14
CA ALA A 13 17.27 -2.21 -14.49
C ALA A 13 18.44 -2.94 -15.16
N VAL A 14 19.19 -3.71 -14.38
CA VAL A 14 20.26 -4.59 -14.83
C VAL A 14 19.66 -5.77 -15.59
N VAL A 15 20.20 -6.05 -16.79
CA VAL A 15 19.71 -7.13 -17.67
C VAL A 15 20.62 -8.36 -17.59
N SER A 16 21.92 -8.16 -17.40
CA SER A 16 22.89 -9.24 -17.22
C SER A 16 23.62 -9.11 -15.89
N ALA A 17 23.92 -10.23 -15.26
CA ALA A 17 24.78 -10.24 -14.07
C ALA A 17 26.15 -9.61 -14.37
N ALA A 18 26.73 -8.95 -13.38
CA ALA A 18 28.11 -8.45 -13.44
C ALA A 18 28.78 -8.66 -12.07
N SER A 19 30.00 -9.18 -12.08
CA SER A 19 30.73 -9.46 -10.85
C SER A 19 31.42 -8.20 -10.31
N ALA A 20 31.71 -8.20 -9.01
CA ALA A 20 32.62 -7.21 -8.42
C ALA A 20 33.96 -7.18 -9.18
N GLY A 21 34.56 -6.00 -9.31
CA GLY A 21 35.73 -5.75 -10.16
C GLY A 21 35.38 -5.37 -11.61
N THR A 22 34.13 -5.53 -12.04
CA THR A 22 33.71 -5.20 -13.41
C THR A 22 33.45 -3.70 -13.56
N ALA A 23 34.05 -3.06 -14.55
CA ALA A 23 33.81 -1.65 -14.89
C ALA A 23 32.80 -1.46 -16.03
N VAL A 24 32.31 -2.54 -16.63
CA VAL A 24 31.38 -2.51 -17.78
C VAL A 24 30.13 -3.31 -17.49
N VAL A 25 28.95 -2.68 -17.50
CA VAL A 25 27.68 -3.32 -17.12
C VAL A 25 26.63 -3.17 -18.21
N THR A 26 25.80 -4.20 -18.41
CA THR A 26 24.71 -4.15 -19.41
C THR A 26 23.37 -3.97 -18.71
N VAL A 27 22.66 -2.92 -19.11
CA VAL A 27 21.38 -2.52 -18.52
C VAL A 27 20.31 -2.38 -19.60
N GLY A 28 19.06 -2.37 -19.16
CA GLY A 28 17.90 -2.28 -20.04
C GLY A 28 17.66 -0.88 -20.56
N ARG A 29 16.45 -0.67 -21.09
CA ARG A 29 15.97 0.66 -21.49
C ARG A 29 16.00 1.63 -20.30
N ARG A 30 16.25 2.90 -20.63
CA ARG A 30 16.36 3.99 -19.66
C ARG A 30 15.22 4.97 -19.76
N HIS A 31 14.97 5.66 -18.65
CA HIS A 31 13.98 6.72 -18.55
C HIS A 31 14.58 8.11 -18.38
N ILE A 32 15.88 8.20 -18.08
CA ILE A 32 16.65 9.43 -17.88
C ILE A 32 18.09 9.25 -18.38
N ALA A 33 18.82 10.36 -18.57
CA ALA A 33 20.22 10.34 -18.98
C ALA A 33 21.05 9.52 -17.98
N PRO A 34 21.88 8.56 -18.42
CA PRO A 34 22.58 7.61 -17.56
C PRO A 34 23.84 8.15 -16.91
N GLU A 35 24.33 9.31 -17.32
CA GLU A 35 25.62 9.83 -16.88
C GLU A 35 25.49 10.41 -15.47
N GLY A 36 26.50 10.17 -14.64
CA GLY A 36 26.51 10.58 -13.24
C GLY A 36 26.38 9.42 -12.26
N THR A 37 26.14 9.75 -11.00
CA THR A 37 26.12 8.79 -9.88
C THR A 37 24.72 8.27 -9.61
N TRP A 38 24.61 6.94 -9.57
CA TRP A 38 23.37 6.22 -9.34
C TRP A 38 23.50 5.31 -8.13
N MET A 39 22.42 5.19 -7.37
CA MET A 39 22.30 4.19 -6.33
C MET A 39 21.76 2.90 -6.94
N VAL A 40 22.40 1.78 -6.64
CA VAL A 40 21.91 0.45 -7.00
C VAL A 40 21.06 -0.06 -5.85
N TYR A 41 19.88 -0.56 -6.18
CA TYR A 41 18.94 -1.15 -5.24
C TYR A 41 18.73 -2.62 -5.57
N ARG A 42 18.69 -3.44 -4.51
CA ARG A 42 18.21 -4.82 -4.54
C ARG A 42 17.06 -4.95 -3.57
N ASP A 43 15.93 -5.44 -4.05
CA ASP A 43 14.74 -5.73 -3.23
C ASP A 43 14.22 -4.59 -2.32
N ARG A 44 14.61 -3.32 -2.59
CA ARG A 44 14.32 -2.04 -1.88
C ARG A 44 15.48 -1.47 -1.06
N ASP A 45 16.56 -2.21 -0.91
CA ASP A 45 17.70 -1.79 -0.11
C ASP A 45 18.84 -1.28 -1.00
N PRO A 46 19.44 -0.12 -0.64
CA PRO A 46 20.61 0.38 -1.33
C PRO A 46 21.79 -0.56 -1.05
N ILE A 47 22.36 -1.13 -2.11
CA ILE A 47 23.53 -2.02 -2.01
C ILE A 47 24.84 -1.32 -2.31
N GLY A 48 24.79 -0.17 -2.99
CA GLY A 48 25.96 0.65 -3.28
C GLY A 48 25.71 1.63 -4.42
N ALA A 49 26.64 2.55 -4.61
CA ALA A 49 26.58 3.55 -5.68
C ALA A 49 27.48 3.17 -6.85
N VAL A 50 27.10 3.59 -8.06
CA VAL A 50 27.90 3.45 -9.28
C VAL A 50 27.92 4.78 -10.01
N THR A 51 29.10 5.19 -10.48
CA THR A 51 29.24 6.40 -11.30
C THR A 51 29.44 5.99 -12.74
N VAL A 52 28.55 6.44 -13.61
CA VAL A 52 28.56 6.11 -15.04
C VAL A 52 29.23 7.24 -15.80
N THR A 53 30.31 6.92 -16.52
CA THR A 53 31.08 7.88 -17.33
C THR A 53 30.72 7.84 -18.79
N LYS A 54 30.30 6.67 -19.29
CA LYS A 54 29.99 6.47 -20.71
C LYS A 54 28.85 5.50 -20.90
N CYS A 55 28.05 5.75 -21.92
CA CYS A 55 27.00 4.86 -22.37
C CYS A 55 27.16 4.53 -23.86
N ILE A 56 27.11 3.24 -24.19
CA ILE A 56 27.05 2.74 -25.57
C ILE A 56 25.72 2.03 -25.78
N TRP A 57 24.93 2.52 -26.73
CA TRP A 57 23.66 1.91 -27.11
C TRP A 57 23.89 0.62 -27.91
N ARG A 58 23.18 -0.45 -27.55
CA ARG A 58 23.19 -1.70 -28.33
C ARG A 58 21.96 -1.74 -29.22
N ARG A 59 22.07 -2.32 -30.42
CA ARG A 59 20.90 -2.64 -31.26
C ARG A 59 20.03 -3.65 -30.48
N GLY A 60 18.86 -3.19 -30.00
CA GLY A 60 17.97 -3.96 -29.13
C GLY A 60 17.48 -3.17 -27.90
N SER A 61 17.08 -3.89 -26.85
CA SER A 61 16.48 -3.35 -25.62
C SER A 61 17.48 -3.11 -24.48
N GLY A 62 18.66 -2.56 -24.78
CA GLY A 62 19.66 -2.28 -23.73
C GLY A 62 20.80 -1.35 -24.14
N ALA A 63 21.61 -1.00 -23.14
CA ALA A 63 22.81 -0.20 -23.30
C ALA A 63 23.91 -0.73 -22.38
N THR A 64 25.15 -0.62 -22.85
CA THR A 64 26.34 -0.93 -22.06
C THR A 64 26.85 0.35 -21.40
N LEU A 65 27.10 0.29 -20.11
CA LEU A 65 27.65 1.38 -19.31
C LEU A 65 29.09 1.10 -18.96
N THR A 66 29.91 2.14 -19.07
CA THR A 66 31.24 2.18 -18.48
C THR A 66 31.14 2.96 -17.17
N LEU A 67 31.67 2.36 -16.11
CA LEU A 67 31.72 2.93 -14.78
C LEU A 67 33.05 3.66 -14.58
N ALA A 68 33.04 4.73 -13.77
CA ALA A 68 34.26 5.44 -13.37
C ALA A 68 35.17 4.54 -12.54
N GLU A 69 34.57 3.74 -11.66
CA GLU A 69 35.23 2.81 -10.76
C GLU A 69 34.63 1.41 -10.96
N PRO A 70 35.44 0.34 -10.81
CA PRO A 70 34.92 -1.01 -10.88
C PRO A 70 33.91 -1.27 -9.75
N LEU A 71 32.93 -2.13 -10.02
CA LEU A 71 31.92 -2.50 -9.02
C LEU A 71 32.55 -3.07 -7.74
N THR A 72 32.16 -2.54 -6.58
CA THR A 72 32.54 -3.13 -5.29
C THR A 72 31.65 -4.32 -4.90
N PHE A 73 30.56 -4.55 -5.61
CA PHE A 73 29.55 -5.57 -5.33
C PHE A 73 29.06 -6.25 -6.60
N ASN A 74 28.48 -7.44 -6.46
CA ASN A 74 27.90 -8.16 -7.59
C ASN A 74 26.53 -7.59 -7.97
N LEU A 75 26.33 -7.31 -9.26
CA LEU A 75 25.03 -7.00 -9.84
C LEU A 75 24.31 -8.26 -10.27
N ARG A 76 23.01 -8.32 -9.96
CA ARG A 76 22.09 -9.36 -10.37
C ARG A 76 21.12 -8.80 -11.42
N PRO A 77 20.63 -9.64 -12.34
CA PRO A 77 19.50 -9.26 -13.18
C PRO A 77 18.34 -8.76 -12.30
N LYS A 78 17.65 -7.71 -12.75
CA LYS A 78 16.59 -6.97 -12.02
C LYS A 78 17.04 -6.04 -10.90
N ASP A 79 18.32 -5.96 -10.56
CA ASP A 79 18.80 -4.86 -9.71
C ASP A 79 18.49 -3.52 -10.41
N GLU A 80 18.10 -2.52 -9.63
CA GLU A 80 17.60 -1.24 -10.14
C GLU A 80 18.65 -0.15 -9.90
N LEU A 81 19.00 0.60 -10.95
CA LEU A 81 19.78 1.84 -10.84
C LEU A 81 18.81 3.00 -10.71
N GLY A 82 18.84 3.70 -9.59
CA GLY A 82 17.98 4.85 -9.35
C GLY A 82 18.68 5.97 -8.58
N GLN A 83 18.03 7.12 -8.50
CA GLN A 83 18.50 8.24 -7.69
C GLN A 83 18.47 7.85 -6.21
N ARG A 84 19.32 8.50 -5.41
CA ARG A 84 19.57 8.21 -3.99
C ARG A 84 18.35 8.34 -3.07
N VAL A 85 17.23 8.84 -3.60
CA VAL A 85 16.11 9.34 -2.79
C VAL A 85 14.96 8.33 -2.74
N LEU A 86 14.57 7.66 -3.83
CA LEU A 86 13.35 6.82 -3.86
C LEU A 86 13.41 5.71 -4.92
N SER A 87 13.35 4.44 -4.50
CA SER A 87 13.07 3.32 -5.42
C SER A 87 11.57 3.25 -5.74
N ARG A 88 11.20 2.67 -6.89
CA ARG A 88 9.80 2.50 -7.31
C ARG A 88 8.96 1.76 -6.27
N ARG A 89 9.56 0.80 -5.59
CA ARG A 89 8.89 0.02 -4.53
C ARG A 89 8.64 0.86 -3.27
N ARG A 90 9.58 1.72 -2.85
CA ARG A 90 9.38 2.63 -1.70
C ARG A 90 8.24 3.63 -1.92
N LEU A 91 8.08 4.12 -3.15
CA LEU A 91 6.93 4.96 -3.52
C LEU A 91 5.59 4.21 -3.41
N HIS A 92 5.59 2.91 -3.72
CA HIS A 92 4.40 2.07 -3.57
C HIS A 92 4.07 1.84 -2.09
N ASP A 93 5.08 1.61 -1.25
CA ASP A 93 4.92 1.44 0.20
C ASP A 93 4.39 2.73 0.87
N LEU A 94 4.85 3.91 0.43
CA LEU A 94 4.31 5.20 0.89
C LEU A 94 2.83 5.37 0.51
N ARG A 95 2.46 4.95 -0.70
CA ARG A 95 1.08 4.99 -1.17
C ARG A 95 0.17 4.04 -0.38
N HIS A 96 0.66 2.86 -0.02
CA HIS A 96 -0.05 1.96 0.89
C HIS A 96 -0.19 2.54 2.30
N SER A 97 0.88 3.12 2.83
CA SER A 97 0.85 3.78 4.15
C SER A 97 -0.18 4.92 4.18
N SER A 98 -0.24 5.74 3.13
CA SER A 98 -1.24 6.80 2.98
C SER A 98 -2.67 6.28 2.94
N ALA A 99 -2.93 5.15 2.27
CA ALA A 99 -4.25 4.52 2.27
C ALA A 99 -4.62 3.94 3.63
N SER A 100 -3.66 3.33 4.34
CA SER A 100 -3.84 2.79 5.69
C SER A 100 -4.23 3.89 6.68
N ILE A 101 -3.54 5.03 6.64
CA ILE A 101 -3.83 6.20 7.49
C ILE A 101 -5.24 6.77 7.20
N GLN A 102 -5.62 6.85 5.93
CA GLN A 102 -6.95 7.33 5.55
C GLN A 102 -8.06 6.38 6.01
N LEU A 103 -7.83 5.07 5.91
CA LEU A 103 -8.78 4.06 6.40
C LEU A 103 -8.92 4.09 7.92
N ASP A 104 -7.80 4.22 8.65
CA ASP A 104 -7.83 4.32 10.11
C ASP A 104 -8.61 5.57 10.58
N ALA A 105 -8.40 6.70 9.89
CA ALA A 105 -9.14 7.94 10.07
C ALA A 105 -10.64 7.86 9.68
N GLY A 106 -11.13 6.70 9.22
CA GLY A 106 -12.53 6.45 8.91
C GLY A 106 -12.98 6.99 7.55
N VAL A 107 -12.05 7.32 6.65
CA VAL A 107 -12.38 7.76 5.29
C VAL A 107 -12.90 6.56 4.49
N ASP A 108 -14.01 6.76 3.78
CA ASP A 108 -14.63 5.73 2.98
C ASP A 108 -13.68 5.16 1.91
N LEU A 109 -13.67 3.84 1.79
CA LEU A 109 -12.81 3.09 0.89
C LEU A 109 -13.04 3.49 -0.58
N ALA A 110 -14.27 3.80 -0.98
CA ALA A 110 -14.57 4.25 -2.34
C ALA A 110 -13.93 5.62 -2.61
N LEU A 111 -13.93 6.52 -1.63
CA LEU A 111 -13.27 7.82 -1.72
C LEU A 111 -11.75 7.68 -1.80
N ILE A 112 -11.15 6.82 -0.99
CA ILE A 112 -9.71 6.51 -1.04
C ILE A 112 -9.32 5.93 -2.41
N SER A 113 -10.10 4.95 -2.90
CA SER A 113 -9.88 4.33 -4.21
C SER A 113 -9.92 5.35 -5.35
N LYS A 114 -10.92 6.25 -5.33
CA LYS A 114 -11.06 7.36 -6.28
C LYS A 114 -9.91 8.36 -6.20
N ARG A 115 -9.47 8.74 -4.99
CA ARG A 115 -8.33 9.64 -4.76
C ARG A 115 -7.01 9.06 -5.27
N HIS A 116 -6.85 7.74 -5.13
CA HIS A 116 -5.68 7.03 -5.61
C HIS A 116 -5.78 6.78 -7.13
N GLY A 117 -6.97 6.71 -7.71
CA GLY A 117 -7.14 6.53 -9.16
C GLY A 117 -6.78 5.12 -9.63
N HIS A 118 -7.06 4.11 -8.78
CA HIS A 118 -6.97 2.71 -9.16
C HIS A 118 -8.22 2.30 -9.95
N SER A 119 -8.05 1.63 -11.09
CA SER A 119 -9.14 1.02 -11.87
C SER A 119 -9.66 -0.29 -11.26
N SER A 120 -9.03 -0.79 -10.19
CA SER A 120 -9.43 -2.00 -9.48
C SER A 120 -9.39 -1.79 -7.97
N THR A 121 -10.51 -2.06 -7.33
CA THR A 121 -10.73 -2.02 -5.87
C THR A 121 -10.12 -3.24 -5.16
N ALA A 122 -9.67 -4.26 -5.90
CA ALA A 122 -9.29 -5.58 -5.37
C ALA A 122 -8.03 -5.58 -4.49
N ILE A 123 -7.04 -4.73 -4.75
CA ILE A 123 -5.80 -4.66 -3.93
C ILE A 123 -6.09 -4.06 -2.54
N THR A 124 -7.13 -3.23 -2.45
CA THR A 124 -7.53 -2.50 -1.25
C THR A 124 -8.39 -3.32 -0.29
N SER A 125 -9.06 -4.39 -0.76
CA SER A 125 -9.90 -5.21 0.11
C SER A 125 -9.08 -6.22 0.90
N ASP A 126 -8.24 -7.02 0.23
CA ASP A 126 -7.51 -8.12 0.85
C ASP A 126 -6.41 -7.67 1.82
N LEU A 127 -5.75 -6.53 1.53
CA LEU A 127 -4.67 -6.02 2.37
C LEU A 127 -5.18 -5.26 3.62
N TYR A 128 -6.42 -4.76 3.59
CA TYR A 128 -6.97 -3.93 4.67
C TYR A 128 -8.13 -4.57 5.43
N VAL A 129 -8.42 -5.86 5.26
CA VAL A 129 -9.52 -6.56 5.92
C VAL A 129 -9.60 -6.25 7.42
N HIS A 130 -8.46 -6.24 8.12
CA HIS A 130 -8.42 -5.95 9.57
C HIS A 130 -8.83 -4.50 9.92
N LEU A 131 -8.45 -3.52 9.10
CA LEU A 131 -8.85 -2.13 9.26
C LEU A 131 -10.32 -1.92 8.85
N LEU A 132 -10.81 -2.68 7.87
CA LEU A 132 -12.22 -2.68 7.49
C LEU A 132 -13.11 -3.28 8.58
N CYS A 133 -12.70 -4.36 9.24
CA CYS A 133 -13.47 -4.91 10.36
C CYS A 133 -13.64 -3.90 11.50
N SER A 134 -12.56 -3.21 11.87
CA SER A 134 -12.60 -2.17 12.92
C SER A 134 -13.37 -0.92 12.50
N ALA A 135 -13.28 -0.49 11.23
CA ALA A 135 -14.11 0.60 10.70
C ALA A 135 -15.59 0.24 10.66
N ARG A 136 -15.94 -0.99 10.25
CA ARG A 136 -17.33 -1.50 10.24
C ARG A 136 -17.91 -1.59 11.64
N GLN A 137 -17.12 -2.04 12.62
CA GLN A 137 -17.53 -2.09 14.02
C GLN A 137 -17.84 -0.69 14.56
N ARG A 138 -16.94 0.29 14.34
CA ARG A 138 -17.17 1.70 14.73
C ARG A 138 -18.42 2.28 14.07
N ALA A 139 -18.65 2.00 12.79
CA ALA A 139 -19.85 2.45 12.09
C ALA A 139 -21.12 1.83 12.68
N ALA A 140 -21.11 0.53 12.99
CA ALA A 140 -22.24 -0.15 13.63
C ALA A 140 -22.53 0.40 15.03
N GLU A 141 -21.49 0.67 15.83
CA GLU A 141 -21.62 1.27 17.16
C GLU A 141 -22.17 2.71 17.11
N ALA A 142 -21.72 3.51 16.15
CA ALA A 142 -22.23 4.85 15.92
C ALA A 142 -23.72 4.84 15.55
N VAL A 143 -24.12 3.94 14.64
CA VAL A 143 -25.53 3.75 14.29
C VAL A 143 -26.34 3.26 15.48
N ALA A 144 -25.84 2.27 16.22
CA ALA A 144 -26.50 1.75 17.41
C ALA A 144 -26.69 2.82 18.50
N SER A 145 -25.75 3.77 18.60
CA SER A 145 -25.81 4.90 19.53
C SER A 145 -26.73 6.03 19.05
N ALA A 146 -26.85 6.21 17.73
CA ALA A 146 -27.71 7.22 17.12
C ALA A 146 -29.19 6.81 17.08
N VAL A 147 -29.49 5.50 17.13
CA VAL A 147 -30.87 5.01 17.22
C VAL A 147 -31.36 5.16 18.67
N PRO A 148 -32.36 6.01 18.94
CA PRO A 148 -32.93 6.11 20.28
C PRO A 148 -33.52 4.76 20.65
N ARG A 149 -33.00 4.14 21.72
CA ARG A 149 -33.70 3.02 22.36
C ARG A 149 -35.00 3.58 22.90
N ALA A 150 -36.11 3.35 22.21
CA ALA A 150 -37.42 3.58 22.76
C ALA A 150 -37.47 2.83 24.09
N SER A 151 -37.46 3.56 25.20
CA SER A 151 -37.72 2.98 26.51
C SER A 151 -39.11 2.36 26.39
N ARG A 152 -39.18 1.03 26.31
CA ARG A 152 -40.43 0.35 26.60
C ARG A 152 -40.75 0.70 28.04
N VAL A 153 -41.64 1.68 28.20
CA VAL A 153 -42.32 1.91 29.46
C VAL A 153 -42.88 0.54 29.86
N PRO A 154 -42.53 -0.02 31.02
CA PRO A 154 -43.17 -1.23 31.47
C PRO A 154 -44.64 -0.87 31.66
N THR A 155 -45.51 -1.33 30.77
CA THR A 155 -46.94 -1.21 30.94
C THR A 155 -47.30 -2.04 32.16
N SER A 156 -47.45 -1.38 33.31
CA SER A 156 -48.04 -2.00 34.49
C SER A 156 -49.40 -2.53 34.09
N ARG A 157 -49.53 -3.86 34.08
CA ARG A 157 -50.80 -4.56 33.87
C ARG A 157 -51.81 -4.01 34.88
N PRO A 158 -53.04 -3.64 34.48
CA PRO A 158 -54.05 -3.25 35.46
C PRO A 158 -54.34 -4.47 36.34
N GLN A 159 -54.09 -4.34 37.63
CA GLN A 159 -54.53 -5.30 38.64
C GLN A 159 -56.06 -5.20 38.71
N LEU A 160 -56.77 -6.24 38.28
CA LEU A 160 -58.20 -6.35 38.53
C LEU A 160 -58.43 -6.47 40.05
N PRO A 161 -59.52 -5.88 40.61
CA PRO A 161 -59.81 -6.00 42.02
C PRO A 161 -59.97 -7.48 42.41
N ASN A 162 -59.36 -7.86 43.54
CA ASN A 162 -59.64 -9.13 44.19
C ASN A 162 -61.10 -9.10 44.69
N GLU A 163 -61.96 -9.89 44.08
CA GLU A 163 -63.23 -10.25 44.69
C GLU A 163 -62.95 -11.30 45.77
N GLU A 164 -62.98 -10.84 47.01
CA GLU A 164 -63.02 -11.63 48.24
C GLU A 164 -64.17 -12.65 48.23
N SER A 165 -63.86 -13.85 48.72
CA SER A 165 -64.65 -14.57 49.71
C SER A 165 -66.14 -14.82 49.43
N ALA A 166 -66.46 -16.03 48.96
CA ALA A 166 -67.69 -16.69 49.36
C ALA A 166 -67.40 -18.16 49.68
N GLU A 167 -66.91 -18.40 50.89
CA GLU A 167 -67.25 -19.63 51.62
C GLU A 167 -68.77 -19.70 51.71
N PHE A 168 -69.36 -20.81 51.26
CA PHE A 168 -70.57 -21.33 51.89
C PHE A 168 -70.45 -22.84 51.99
N SER A 169 -70.29 -23.28 53.23
CA SER A 169 -70.29 -24.66 53.69
C SER A 169 -71.72 -25.18 53.83
N GLU A 170 -71.82 -26.51 53.96
CA GLU A 170 -72.96 -27.30 54.50
C GLU A 170 -74.14 -27.53 53.53
N SER A 171 -74.71 -28.75 53.37
CA SER A 171 -74.55 -30.08 53.99
C SER A 171 -74.96 -31.16 53.00
#